data_AF-A0A2G1VYH7-F1
#
_entry.id   AF-A0A2G1VYH7-F1
#
_cell.length_a   1.000
_cell.length_b   1.000
_cell.length_c   1.000
_cell.angle_alpha   90.00
_cell.angle_beta   90.00
_cell.angle_gamma   90.00
#
_symmetry.space_group_name_H-M   'P 1'
#
loop_
_entity.id
_entity.type
_entity.pdbx_description
1 polymer ?
#
loop_
_entity_poly.entity_id
_entity_poly.type
_entity_poly.pdbx_seq_one_letter_code
_entity_poly.pdbx_strand_id
1 'polypeptide(L)'
;MQTQRAFTIDELREFRDLKKRLSDAYSKRMDISLKFAELYEIDEKNEAEIEKLTALLESSFEELGKVEDLFAASENPTDAELAEVKIEDTDYVKKETKGKLLKKIFADYQTANPKATTISYKHIKETLKREYSIECKSIANFFVGMLDGYETEGGNRNKAIVLPKG
;
A
#
# COMPACT_ATOMS: atom_id res chain seq x y z
N MET A 1 -70.71 -43.58 -16.33
CA MET A 1 -71.10 -42.20 -16.68
C MET A 1 -70.34 -41.26 -15.75
N GLN A 2 -69.40 -40.46 -16.27
CA GLN A 2 -68.82 -39.37 -15.48
C GLN A 2 -69.74 -38.16 -15.61
N THR A 3 -70.35 -37.74 -14.50
CA THR A 3 -71.06 -36.47 -14.40
C THR A 3 -70.07 -35.32 -14.53
N GLN A 4 -70.19 -34.51 -15.57
CA GLN A 4 -69.44 -33.25 -15.68
C GLN A 4 -69.96 -32.28 -14.62
N ARG A 5 -69.10 -31.95 -13.65
CA ARG A 5 -69.35 -30.86 -12.70
C ARG A 5 -69.30 -29.53 -13.45
N ALA A 6 -70.34 -28.71 -13.31
CA ALA A 6 -70.33 -27.34 -13.81
C ALA A 6 -69.43 -26.46 -12.91
N PHE A 7 -68.59 -25.64 -13.52
CA PHE A 7 -67.76 -24.67 -12.82
C PHE A 7 -68.49 -23.33 -12.66
N THR A 8 -68.28 -22.69 -11.53
CA THR A 8 -68.77 -21.33 -11.27
C THR A 8 -67.95 -20.30 -12.06
N ILE A 9 -68.51 -19.11 -12.26
CA ILE A 9 -67.82 -18.01 -12.96
C ILE A 9 -66.54 -17.59 -12.22
N ASP A 10 -66.57 -17.63 -10.88
CA ASP A 10 -65.41 -17.26 -10.06
C ASP A 10 -64.28 -18.30 -10.16
N GLU A 11 -64.60 -19.60 -10.15
CA GLU A 11 -63.62 -20.68 -10.41
C GLU A 11 -62.95 -20.51 -11.79
N LEU A 12 -63.71 -20.10 -12.82
CA LEU A 12 -63.17 -19.84 -14.16
C LEU A 12 -62.28 -18.58 -14.22
N ARG A 13 -62.58 -17.55 -13.42
CA ARG A 13 -61.74 -16.36 -13.30
C ARG A 13 -60.43 -16.68 -12.59
N GLU A 14 -60.50 -17.38 -11.46
CA GLU A 14 -59.32 -17.82 -10.72
C GLU A 14 -58.41 -18.71 -11.59
N PHE A 15 -58.99 -19.63 -12.36
CA PHE A 15 -58.22 -20.46 -13.28
C PHE A 15 -57.48 -19.63 -14.34
N ARG A 16 -58.13 -18.61 -14.90
CA ARG A 16 -57.49 -17.69 -15.87
C ARG A 16 -56.32 -16.94 -15.23
N ASP A 17 -56.52 -16.41 -14.03
CA ASP A 17 -55.50 -15.64 -13.32
C ASP A 17 -54.32 -16.53 -12.92
N LEU A 18 -54.59 -17.76 -12.46
CA LEU A 18 -53.56 -18.76 -12.18
C LEU A 18 -52.76 -19.11 -13.44
N LYS A 19 -53.43 -19.30 -14.58
CA LYS A 19 -52.76 -19.57 -15.86
C LYS A 19 -51.85 -18.41 -16.27
N LYS A 20 -52.31 -17.16 -16.07
CA LYS A 20 -51.50 -15.98 -16.34
C LYS A 20 -50.28 -15.91 -15.42
N ARG A 21 -50.46 -16.07 -14.11
CA ARG A 21 -49.36 -16.11 -13.13
C ARG A 21 -48.35 -17.22 -13.43
N LEU A 22 -48.83 -18.38 -13.87
CA LEU A 22 -47.96 -19.49 -14.28
C LEU A 22 -47.11 -19.11 -15.49
N SER A 23 -47.72 -18.50 -16.51
CA SER A 23 -47.00 -17.99 -17.69
C SER A 23 -45.93 -16.97 -17.29
N ASP A 24 -46.29 -15.99 -16.45
CA ASP A 24 -45.37 -14.96 -15.98
C ASP A 24 -44.21 -15.58 -15.17
N ALA A 25 -44.48 -16.60 -14.37
CA ALA A 25 -43.45 -17.33 -13.62
C ALA A 25 -42.48 -18.08 -14.55
N TYR A 26 -42.97 -18.70 -15.62
CA TYR A 26 -42.10 -19.35 -16.62
C TYR A 26 -41.21 -18.33 -17.33
N SER A 27 -41.74 -17.17 -17.72
CA SER A 27 -40.94 -16.10 -18.32
C SER A 27 -39.85 -15.61 -17.37
N LYS A 28 -40.20 -15.31 -16.12
CA LYS A 28 -39.22 -14.91 -15.09
C LYS A 28 -38.14 -15.96 -14.88
N ARG A 29 -38.50 -17.25 -14.88
CA ARG A 29 -37.53 -18.35 -14.75
C ARG A 29 -36.53 -18.34 -15.90
N MET A 30 -37.01 -18.12 -17.12
CA MET A 30 -36.17 -18.04 -18.31
C MET A 30 -35.18 -16.87 -18.23
N ASP A 31 -35.66 -15.68 -17.84
CA ASP A 31 -34.81 -14.50 -17.67
C ASP A 31 -33.73 -14.71 -16.61
N ILE A 32 -34.08 -15.38 -15.50
CA ILE A 32 -33.13 -15.75 -14.45
C ILE A 32 -32.09 -16.74 -14.99
N SER A 33 -32.52 -17.75 -15.75
CA SER A 33 -31.58 -18.71 -16.36
C SER A 33 -30.59 -18.05 -17.31
N LEU A 34 -31.03 -17.05 -18.10
CA LEU A 34 -30.14 -16.27 -18.96
C LEU A 34 -29.11 -15.46 -18.14
N LYS A 35 -29.56 -14.78 -17.09
CA LYS A 35 -28.66 -14.04 -16.18
C LYS A 35 -27.65 -14.94 -15.48
N PHE A 36 -28.03 -16.17 -15.11
CA PHE A 36 -27.10 -17.13 -14.55
C PHE A 36 -26.01 -17.51 -15.56
N ALA A 37 -26.37 -17.73 -16.84
CA ALA A 37 -25.39 -18.02 -17.88
C ALA A 37 -24.40 -16.86 -18.06
N GLU A 38 -24.88 -15.61 -18.09
CA GLU A 38 -24.02 -14.42 -18.15
C GLU A 38 -23.07 -14.32 -16.94
N LEU A 39 -23.57 -14.62 -15.73
CA LEU A 39 -22.76 -14.61 -14.52
C LEU A 39 -21.67 -15.69 -14.55
N TYR A 40 -21.97 -16.88 -15.06
CA TYR A 40 -20.98 -17.95 -15.23
C TYR A 40 -19.84 -17.53 -16.17
N GLU A 41 -20.16 -16.89 -17.30
CA GLU A 41 -19.13 -16.40 -18.23
C GLU A 41 -18.23 -15.30 -17.62
N ILE A 42 -18.80 -14.47 -16.74
CA ILE A 42 -18.04 -13.44 -16.02
C ILE A 42 -17.12 -14.10 -14.98
N ASP A 43 -17.61 -15.10 -14.27
CA ASP A 43 -16.85 -15.82 -13.25
C ASP A 43 -15.63 -16.53 -13.86
N GLU A 44 -15.81 -17.23 -14.98
CA GLU A 44 -14.69 -17.86 -15.71
C GLU A 44 -13.62 -16.84 -16.15
N LYS A 45 -14.04 -15.64 -16.61
CA LYS A 45 -13.10 -14.57 -16.98
C LYS A 45 -12.35 -14.03 -15.77
N ASN A 46 -13.03 -13.87 -14.64
CA ASN A 46 -12.42 -13.40 -13.41
C ASN A 46 -11.43 -14.41 -12.86
N GLU A 47 -11.75 -15.71 -12.89
CA GLU A 47 -10.82 -16.78 -12.48
C GLU A 47 -9.55 -16.75 -13.34
N ALA A 48 -9.67 -16.64 -14.67
CA ALA A 48 -8.53 -16.53 -15.57
C ALA A 48 -7.68 -15.27 -15.30
N GLU A 49 -8.32 -14.15 -14.95
CA GLU A 49 -7.61 -12.92 -14.59
C GLU A 49 -6.89 -13.03 -13.24
N ILE A 50 -7.50 -13.68 -12.25
CA ILE A 50 -6.87 -13.97 -10.95
C ILE A 50 -5.65 -14.85 -11.14
N GLU A 51 -5.73 -15.91 -11.95
CA GLU A 51 -4.60 -16.79 -12.23
C GLU A 51 -3.45 -16.01 -12.88
N LYS A 52 -3.76 -15.16 -13.86
CA LYS A 52 -2.77 -14.30 -14.53
C LYS A 52 -2.11 -13.32 -13.57
N LEU A 53 -2.89 -12.66 -12.70
CA LEU A 53 -2.36 -11.73 -11.70
C LEU A 53 -1.51 -12.45 -10.66
N THR A 54 -1.91 -13.65 -10.24
CA THR A 54 -1.15 -14.48 -9.31
C THR A 54 0.20 -14.85 -9.91
N ALA A 55 0.23 -15.31 -11.17
CA ALA A 55 1.47 -15.64 -11.86
C ALA A 55 2.40 -14.41 -12.03
N LEU A 56 1.85 -13.24 -12.35
CA LEU A 56 2.62 -11.99 -12.43
C LEU A 56 3.18 -11.56 -11.07
N LEU A 57 2.40 -11.76 -10.01
CA LEU A 57 2.82 -11.44 -8.65
C LEU A 57 3.98 -12.36 -8.23
N GLU A 58 3.84 -13.67 -8.44
CA GLU A 58 4.89 -14.66 -8.18
C GLU A 58 6.17 -14.36 -8.96
N SER A 59 6.07 -14.04 -10.26
CA SER A 59 7.26 -13.67 -11.06
C SER A 59 7.91 -12.37 -10.56
N SER A 60 7.11 -11.39 -10.16
CA SER A 60 7.63 -10.13 -9.60
C SER A 60 8.34 -10.35 -8.27
N PHE A 61 7.86 -11.28 -7.43
CA PHE A 61 8.53 -11.65 -6.19
C PHE A 61 9.82 -12.45 -6.43
N GLU A 62 9.88 -13.33 -7.43
CA GLU A 62 11.13 -13.98 -7.84
C GLU A 62 12.18 -12.96 -8.31
N GLU A 63 11.75 -11.91 -9.02
CA GLU A 63 12.63 -10.81 -9.40
C GLU A 63 13.10 -10.00 -8.18
N LEU A 64 12.21 -9.74 -7.21
CA LEU A 64 12.56 -9.05 -5.97
C LEU A 64 13.49 -9.88 -5.07
N GLY A 65 13.33 -11.21 -5.00
CA GLY A 65 14.25 -12.09 -4.25
C GLY A 65 15.67 -12.06 -4.82
N LYS A 66 15.82 -11.95 -6.14
CA LYS A 66 17.13 -11.73 -6.79
C LYS A 66 17.74 -10.37 -6.46
N VAL A 67 16.88 -9.39 -6.17
CA VAL A 67 17.27 -8.04 -5.75
C VAL A 67 17.58 -7.98 -4.25
N GLU A 68 16.95 -8.82 -3.43
CA GLU A 68 17.22 -8.98 -2.01
C GLU A 68 18.65 -9.52 -1.78
N ASP A 69 19.12 -10.44 -2.63
CA ASP A 69 20.52 -10.88 -2.64
C ASP A 69 21.50 -9.75 -3.06
N LEU A 70 21.06 -8.81 -3.89
CA LEU A 70 21.84 -7.62 -4.27
C LEU A 70 21.89 -6.58 -3.13
N PHE A 71 20.85 -6.53 -2.28
CA PHE A 71 20.81 -5.65 -1.11
C PHE A 71 21.42 -6.26 0.15
N ALA A 72 21.48 -7.59 0.27
CA ALA A 72 22.19 -8.27 1.37
C ALA A 72 23.71 -8.04 1.33
N ALA A 73 24.26 -7.64 0.16
CA ALA A 73 25.65 -7.23 0.00
C ALA A 73 25.88 -5.74 0.32
N SER A 74 24.83 -4.95 0.58
CA SER A 74 24.91 -3.56 0.98
C SER A 74 24.94 -3.47 2.50
N GLU A 75 26.00 -2.85 3.06
CA GLU A 75 26.17 -2.55 4.50
C GLU A 75 25.14 -1.52 5.02
N ASN A 76 23.86 -1.71 4.73
CA ASN A 76 22.79 -0.92 5.31
C ASN A 76 22.39 -1.55 6.65
N PRO A 77 22.45 -0.79 7.76
CA PRO A 77 22.08 -1.31 9.06
C PRO A 77 20.62 -1.74 9.06
N THR A 78 20.34 -2.89 9.65
CA THR A 78 18.99 -3.47 9.71
C THR A 78 18.06 -2.63 10.60
N ASP A 79 16.75 -2.69 10.37
CA ASP A 79 15.74 -1.95 11.16
C ASP A 79 15.86 -2.21 12.68
N ALA A 80 16.35 -3.39 13.07
CA ALA A 80 16.65 -3.74 14.46
C ALA A 80 17.78 -2.88 15.06
N GLU A 81 18.82 -2.56 14.29
CA GLU A 81 19.95 -1.72 14.72
C GLU A 81 19.57 -0.23 14.79
N LEU A 82 18.58 0.20 14.00
CA LEU A 82 18.03 1.56 14.03
C LEU A 82 17.02 1.77 15.18
N ALA A 83 16.37 0.71 15.65
CA ALA A 83 15.44 0.75 16.79
C ALA A 83 16.17 0.95 18.14
N GLU A 84 17.42 0.50 18.26
CA GLU A 84 18.20 0.57 19.51
C GLU A 84 18.96 1.88 19.76
N VAL A 85 18.74 2.94 18.97
CA VAL A 85 19.36 4.25 19.24
C VAL A 85 18.74 4.88 20.51
N LYS A 86 19.17 4.41 21.68
CA LYS A 86 18.97 5.06 22.97
C LYS A 86 19.98 6.20 23.06
N ILE A 87 19.49 7.42 22.91
CA ILE A 87 20.29 8.61 23.20
C ILE A 87 20.31 8.72 24.72
N GLU A 88 21.41 8.32 25.35
CA GLU A 88 21.64 8.60 26.77
C GLU A 88 21.66 10.13 26.95
N ASP A 89 20.96 10.64 27.98
CA ASP A 89 20.90 12.05 28.41
C ASP A 89 22.28 12.57 28.84
N THR A 90 23.19 12.63 27.90
CA THR A 90 24.49 13.26 28.03
C THR A 90 24.49 14.41 27.03
N ASP A 91 24.96 15.59 27.45
CA ASP A 91 25.08 16.79 26.59
C ASP A 91 25.95 16.55 25.33
N TYR A 92 26.52 15.35 25.18
CA TYR A 92 27.45 14.98 24.13
C TYR A 92 27.03 13.72 23.37
N VAL A 93 26.44 13.90 22.19
CA VAL A 93 26.16 12.81 21.25
C VAL A 93 27.47 12.40 20.54
N LYS A 94 27.90 11.15 20.73
CA LYS A 94 29.10 10.59 20.09
C LYS A 94 29.01 10.60 18.56
N LYS A 95 30.17 10.63 17.89
CA LYS A 95 30.29 10.68 16.41
C LYS A 95 29.51 9.55 15.73
N GLU A 96 29.61 8.34 16.25
CA GLU A 96 28.91 7.15 15.72
C GLU A 96 27.38 7.27 15.86
N THR A 97 26.91 7.70 17.03
CA THR A 97 25.47 7.91 17.30
C THR A 97 24.88 8.98 16.39
N LYS A 98 25.62 10.08 16.14
CA LYS A 98 25.23 11.10 15.16
C LYS A 98 25.08 10.52 13.76
N GLY A 99 26.02 9.67 13.32
CA GLY A 99 25.92 8.99 12.03
C GLY A 99 24.68 8.12 11.91
N LYS A 100 24.39 7.29 12.92
CA LYS A 100 23.18 6.45 12.98
C LYS A 100 21.90 7.29 12.97
N LEU A 101 21.89 8.37 13.73
CA LEU A 101 20.73 9.26 13.84
C LEU A 101 20.46 10.01 12.52
N LEU A 102 21.50 10.43 11.80
CA LEU A 102 21.34 11.04 10.48
C LEU A 102 20.73 10.05 9.48
N LYS A 103 21.22 8.80 9.45
CA LYS A 103 20.66 7.73 8.59
C LYS A 103 19.19 7.45 8.94
N LYS A 104 18.85 7.39 10.22
CA LYS A 104 17.48 7.18 10.70
C LYS A 104 16.54 8.29 10.23
N ILE A 105 16.94 9.56 10.39
CA ILE A 105 16.17 10.71 9.91
C ILE A 105 15.93 10.64 8.39
N PHE A 106 16.91 10.18 7.61
CA PHE A 106 16.74 10.01 6.17
C PHE A 106 15.75 8.91 5.81
N ALA A 107 15.84 7.75 6.46
CA ALA A 107 14.93 6.63 6.26
C ALA A 107 13.49 7.05 6.60
N ASP A 108 13.26 7.62 7.79
CA ASP A 108 11.94 8.06 8.23
C ASP A 108 11.34 9.11 7.28
N TYR A 109 12.17 10.03 6.78
CA TYR A 109 11.74 11.04 5.82
C TYR A 109 11.39 10.47 4.44
N GLN A 110 12.14 9.48 3.95
CA GLN A 110 11.84 8.77 2.70
C GLN A 110 10.57 7.92 2.81
N THR A 111 10.34 7.26 3.94
CA THR A 111 9.09 6.52 4.21
C THR A 111 7.88 7.45 4.18
N ALA A 112 8.00 8.64 4.80
CA ALA A 112 6.94 9.63 4.79
C ALA A 112 6.79 10.34 3.43
N ASN A 113 7.85 10.42 2.63
CA ASN A 113 7.87 11.11 1.34
C ASN A 113 8.60 10.30 0.26
N PRO A 114 7.95 9.27 -0.33
CA PRO A 114 8.60 8.34 -1.25
C PRO A 114 9.18 8.97 -2.54
N LYS A 115 8.71 10.17 -2.89
CA LYS A 115 9.15 10.92 -4.08
C LYS A 115 10.20 11.99 -3.76
N ALA A 116 10.56 12.18 -2.49
CA ALA A 116 11.51 13.21 -2.11
C ALA A 116 12.93 12.79 -2.51
N THR A 117 13.61 13.64 -3.28
CA THR A 117 15.00 13.47 -3.67
C THR A 117 15.96 14.19 -2.73
N THR A 118 15.46 15.15 -1.94
CA THR A 118 16.26 15.97 -1.04
C THR A 118 15.57 16.18 0.30
N ILE A 119 16.37 16.42 1.33
CA ILE A 119 15.93 16.80 2.68
C ILE A 119 16.62 18.10 3.11
N SER A 120 15.83 19.10 3.51
CA SER A 120 16.39 20.40 3.90
C SER A 120 17.07 20.36 5.27
N TYR A 121 18.11 21.18 5.46
CA TYR A 121 18.77 21.33 6.77
C TYR A 121 17.78 21.81 7.85
N LYS A 122 16.80 22.61 7.44
CA LYS A 122 15.73 23.08 8.33
C LYS A 122 14.91 21.90 8.86
N HIS A 123 14.52 20.98 7.98
CA HIS A 123 13.76 19.80 8.37
C HIS A 123 14.54 18.93 9.36
N ILE A 124 15.80 18.61 9.06
CA ILE A 124 16.67 17.83 9.95
C ILE A 124 16.77 18.48 11.34
N LYS A 125 16.88 19.82 11.39
CA LYS A 125 16.98 20.57 12.65
C LYS A 125 15.68 20.52 13.45
N GLU A 126 14.54 20.62 12.78
CA GLU A 126 13.22 20.52 13.40
C GLU A 126 12.98 19.09 13.92
N THR A 127 13.35 18.07 13.16
CA THR A 127 13.27 16.65 13.57
C THR A 127 14.14 16.38 14.80
N LEU A 128 15.39 16.83 14.81
CA LEU A 128 16.29 16.74 15.97
C LEU A 128 15.67 17.32 17.24
N LYS A 129 15.06 18.50 17.12
CA LYS A 129 14.44 19.18 18.27
C LYS A 129 13.14 18.50 18.70
N ARG A 130 12.29 18.07 17.76
CA ARG A 130 10.96 17.51 18.04
C ARG A 130 11.01 16.09 18.57
N GLU A 131 11.82 15.24 17.95
CA GLU A 131 11.81 13.79 18.19
C GLU A 131 12.91 13.34 19.16
N TYR A 132 14.02 14.06 19.18
CA TYR A 132 15.19 13.69 19.98
C TYR A 132 15.54 14.71 21.07
N SER A 133 14.77 15.81 21.20
CA SER A 133 15.04 16.89 22.15
C SER A 133 16.45 17.52 22.02
N ILE A 134 17.07 17.41 20.84
CA ILE A 134 18.42 17.93 20.58
C ILE A 134 18.33 19.34 19.98
N GLU A 135 18.73 20.35 20.75
CA GLU A 135 18.90 21.70 20.24
C GLU A 135 20.31 21.93 19.68
N CYS A 136 20.41 22.23 18.38
CA CYS A 136 21.67 22.56 17.73
C CYS A 136 21.64 23.96 17.09
N LYS A 137 22.77 24.66 17.14
CA LYS A 137 22.92 25.98 16.48
C LYS A 137 22.75 25.85 14.97
N SER A 138 23.44 24.89 14.36
CA SER A 138 23.31 24.54 12.94
C SER A 138 23.55 23.04 12.72
N ILE A 139 22.98 22.50 11.65
CA ILE A 139 23.18 21.11 11.22
C ILE A 139 24.64 20.84 10.87
N ALA A 140 25.31 21.79 10.20
CA ALA A 140 26.73 21.70 9.89
C ALA A 140 27.60 21.60 11.15
N ASN A 141 27.24 22.29 12.24
CA ASN A 141 27.97 22.21 13.50
C ASN A 141 27.61 20.96 14.31
N PHE A 142 26.43 20.39 14.12
CA PHE A 142 26.06 19.16 14.81
C PHE A 142 26.73 17.93 14.16
N PHE A 143 26.71 17.87 12.82
CA PHE A 143 27.27 16.80 12.00
C PHE A 143 28.61 17.19 11.34
N VAL A 144 29.54 17.76 12.13
CA VAL A 144 30.85 18.22 11.62
C VAL A 144 31.60 17.09 10.93
N GLY A 145 32.02 17.34 9.69
CA GLY A 145 32.79 16.39 8.86
C GLY A 145 32.02 15.14 8.44
N MET A 146 30.71 15.06 8.71
CA MET A 146 29.86 13.95 8.25
C MET A 146 29.08 14.30 7.00
N LEU A 147 28.74 15.58 6.83
CA LEU A 147 27.96 16.05 5.69
C LEU A 147 28.80 16.16 4.40
N ASP A 148 30.14 16.14 4.52
CA ASP A 148 31.06 16.26 3.38
C ASP A 148 30.96 15.07 2.41
N GLY A 149 30.49 13.93 2.90
CA GLY A 149 30.24 12.73 2.09
C GLY A 149 28.91 12.72 1.34
N TYR A 150 28.09 13.76 1.47
CA TYR A 150 26.78 13.85 0.83
C TYR A 150 26.73 15.00 -0.17
N GLU A 151 26.08 14.76 -1.31
CA GLU A 151 25.76 15.84 -2.25
C GLU A 151 24.74 16.81 -1.61
N THR A 152 24.95 18.10 -1.82
CA THR A 152 24.06 19.14 -1.29
C THR A 152 23.58 20.06 -2.39
N GLU A 153 22.30 20.41 -2.37
CA GLU A 153 21.67 21.32 -3.31
C GLU A 153 21.19 22.61 -2.60
N GLY A 154 21.10 23.69 -3.38
CA GLY A 154 20.62 24.99 -2.91
C GLY A 154 21.69 25.89 -2.28
N GLY A 155 21.35 27.18 -2.14
CA GLY A 155 22.24 28.18 -1.50
C GLY A 155 22.23 28.08 0.03
N ASN A 156 23.11 28.82 0.71
CA ASN A 156 23.29 28.77 2.18
C ASN A 156 22.00 28.84 3.01
N ARG A 157 20.97 29.55 2.52
CA ARG A 157 19.67 29.69 3.22
C ARG A 157 18.73 28.50 3.04
N ASN A 158 18.81 27.80 1.90
CA ASN A 158 17.92 26.71 1.52
C ASN A 158 18.69 25.41 1.28
N LYS A 159 19.79 25.23 2.02
CA LYS A 159 20.69 24.08 1.83
C LYS A 159 19.95 22.79 2.15
N ALA A 160 19.99 21.85 1.22
CA ALA A 160 19.39 20.53 1.34
C ALA A 160 20.44 19.45 1.03
N ILE A 161 20.25 18.28 1.62
CA ILE A 161 21.05 17.08 1.35
C ILE A 161 20.31 16.28 0.29
N VAL A 162 21.00 15.88 -0.77
CA VAL A 162 20.48 14.89 -1.71
C VAL A 162 20.43 13.56 -1.00
N LEU A 163 19.23 13.00 -0.91
CA LEU A 163 19.04 11.72 -0.26
C LEU A 163 19.76 10.65 -1.10
N PRO A 164 20.59 9.78 -0.48
CA PRO A 164 21.21 8.70 -1.22
C PRO A 164 20.10 7.85 -1.86
N LYS A 165 20.23 7.60 -3.16
CA LYS A 165 19.35 6.67 -3.87
C LYS A 165 19.67 5.29 -3.28
N GLY A 166 18.67 4.71 -2.59
CA GLY A 166 18.69 3.29 -2.23
C GLY A 166 18.75 2.44 -3.49
#